data_AF-A0A183HKC4-F1
#
_entry.id   AF-A0A183HKC4-F1
#
_cell.length_a   1.000
_cell.length_b   1.000
_cell.length_c   1.000
_cell.angle_alpha   90.00
_cell.angle_beta   90.00
_cell.angle_gamma   90.00
#
_symmetry.space_group_name_H-M   'P 1'
#
loop_
_entity.id
_entity.type
_entity.pdbx_description
1 polymer ?
#
loop_
_entity_poly.entity_id
_entity_poly.type
_entity_poly.pdbx_seq_one_letter_code
_entity_poly.pdbx_strand_id
1 'polypeptide(L)'
;MENKKILIIWFQVTRYMVDCMVKAGTSKSHAQQLADVLIEADMRGHYSHGLNRLGMYVRDVQEGSCMKDGIPVILKELAASAWIDGNNLLGPVVGNFCMDIAIKKAKESGVGWVVAKGKLINIILLIF
;
A
#
# COMPACT_ATOMS: atom_id res chain seq x y z
N MET A 1 -32.38 8.74 1.08
CA MET A 1 -31.58 9.30 -0.03
C MET A 1 -31.41 8.21 -1.07
N GLU A 2 -31.80 8.47 -2.31
CA GLU A 2 -31.72 7.50 -3.40
C GLU A 2 -30.25 7.28 -3.78
N ASN A 3 -29.76 6.04 -3.73
CA ASN A 3 -28.37 5.70 -4.01
C ASN A 3 -28.13 5.75 -5.53
N LYS A 4 -27.77 6.92 -6.04
CA LYS A 4 -27.37 7.10 -7.44
C LYS A 4 -26.04 6.40 -7.68
N LYS A 5 -26.05 5.32 -8.48
CA LYS A 5 -24.83 4.67 -8.95
C LYS A 5 -24.27 5.46 -10.13
N ILE A 6 -22.98 5.76 -10.10
CA ILE A 6 -22.25 6.46 -11.16
C ILE A 6 -21.15 5.52 -11.65
N LEU A 7 -21.07 5.36 -12.97
CA LEU A 7 -19.96 4.64 -13.60
C LEU A 7 -18.86 5.64 -13.94
N ILE A 8 -17.64 5.30 -13.54
CA ILE A 8 -16.44 6.12 -13.78
C ILE A 8 -15.43 5.22 -14.50
N ILE A 9 -14.75 5.77 -15.51
CA ILE A 9 -13.72 5.03 -16.23
C ILE A 9 -12.52 4.83 -15.30
N TRP A 10 -12.01 3.59 -15.25
CA TRP A 10 -10.88 3.15 -14.42
C TRP A 10 -9.70 4.15 -14.41
N PHE A 11 -9.28 4.65 -15.57
CA PHE A 11 -8.06 5.46 -15.65
C PHE A 11 -8.30 6.85 -15.05
N GLN A 12 -9.54 7.33 -15.10
CA GLN A 12 -9.90 8.65 -14.58
C GLN A 12 -9.93 8.62 -13.05
N VAL A 13 -10.47 7.56 -12.45
CA VAL A 13 -10.50 7.41 -10.99
C VAL A 13 -9.10 7.14 -10.43
N THR A 14 -8.27 6.33 -11.09
CA THR A 14 -6.87 6.13 -10.69
C THR A 14 -6.09 7.44 -10.76
N ARG A 15 -6.19 8.18 -11.88
CA ARG A 15 -5.56 9.51 -12.01
C ARG A 15 -6.00 10.45 -10.89
N TYR A 16 -7.30 10.52 -10.62
CA TYR A 16 -7.86 11.36 -9.55
C TYR A 16 -7.27 11.01 -8.17
N MET A 17 -7.19 9.73 -7.82
CA MET A 17 -6.58 9.28 -6.56
C MET A 17 -5.10 9.68 -6.47
N VAL A 18 -4.35 9.49 -7.56
CA VAL A 18 -2.93 9.89 -7.63
C VAL A 18 -2.78 11.40 -7.42
N ASP A 19 -3.56 12.21 -8.13
CA ASP A 19 -3.51 13.67 -8.05
C ASP A 19 -3.83 14.15 -6.63
N CYS A 20 -4.85 13.58 -5.98
CA CYS A 20 -5.19 13.88 -4.58
C CYS A 20 -4.02 13.62 -3.63
N MET A 21 -3.38 12.45 -3.74
CA MET A 21 -2.30 12.06 -2.84
C MET A 21 -1.01 12.86 -3.08
N VAL A 22 -0.67 13.12 -4.35
CA VAL A 22 0.43 14.02 -4.71
C VAL A 22 0.19 15.43 -4.16
N LYS A 23 -1.05 15.93 -4.27
CA LYS A 23 -1.40 17.25 -3.70
C LYS A 23 -1.38 17.26 -2.18
N ALA A 24 -1.68 16.14 -1.52
CA ALA A 24 -1.53 15.95 -0.09
C ALA A 24 -0.06 15.88 0.36
N GLY A 25 0.87 15.66 -0.59
CA GLY A 25 2.31 15.77 -0.38
C GLY A 25 3.09 14.47 -0.58
N THR A 26 2.46 13.37 -1.00
CA THR A 26 3.17 12.11 -1.22
C THR A 26 3.97 12.10 -2.52
N SER A 27 4.98 11.24 -2.61
CA SER A 27 5.63 10.97 -3.89
C SER A 27 4.64 10.36 -4.89
N LYS A 28 4.87 10.61 -6.20
CA LYS A 28 4.01 10.07 -7.27
C LYS A 28 3.98 8.53 -7.28
N SER A 29 5.12 7.90 -6.97
CA SER A 29 5.21 6.43 -6.86
C SER A 29 4.33 5.89 -5.74
N HIS A 30 4.39 6.49 -4.55
CA HIS A 30 3.56 6.08 -3.42
C HIS A 30 2.07 6.29 -3.70
N ALA A 31 1.73 7.42 -4.32
CA ALA A 31 0.37 7.74 -4.74
C ALA A 31 -0.17 6.69 -5.73
N GLN A 32 0.66 6.27 -6.70
CA GLN A 32 0.29 5.24 -7.68
C GLN A 32 0.02 3.90 -7.00
N GLN A 33 0.95 3.43 -6.15
CA GLN A 33 0.79 2.15 -5.45
C GLN A 33 -0.46 2.11 -4.57
N LEU A 34 -0.79 3.24 -3.92
CA LEU A 34 -2.05 3.35 -3.17
C LEU A 34 -3.26 3.29 -4.10
N ALA A 35 -3.27 4.11 -5.16
CA ALA A 35 -4.37 4.17 -6.11
C ALA A 35 -4.66 2.80 -6.75
N ASP A 36 -3.61 2.04 -7.08
CA ASP A 36 -3.72 0.69 -7.63
C ASP A 36 -4.44 -0.25 -6.65
N VAL A 37 -4.07 -0.27 -5.37
CA VAL A 37 -4.76 -1.14 -4.38
C VAL A 37 -6.20 -0.71 -4.13
N LEU A 38 -6.48 0.60 -4.09
CA LEU A 38 -7.84 1.09 -3.86
C LEU A 38 -8.77 0.79 -5.05
N ILE A 39 -8.31 0.96 -6.29
CA ILE A 39 -9.13 0.64 -7.46
C ILE A 39 -9.37 -0.87 -7.57
N GLU A 40 -8.34 -1.67 -7.28
CA GLU A 40 -8.41 -3.13 -7.28
C GLU A 40 -9.41 -3.65 -6.22
N ALA A 41 -9.54 -2.96 -5.08
CA ALA A 41 -10.57 -3.26 -4.08
C ALA A 41 -11.98 -2.94 -4.59
N ASP A 42 -12.19 -1.76 -5.18
CA ASP A 42 -13.49 -1.37 -5.76
C ASP A 42 -13.91 -2.30 -6.90
N MET A 43 -12.98 -2.66 -7.79
CA MET A 43 -13.22 -3.58 -8.91
C MET A 43 -13.61 -4.99 -8.46
N ARG A 44 -13.11 -5.44 -7.31
CA ARG A 44 -13.49 -6.73 -6.70
C ARG A 44 -14.74 -6.64 -5.82
N GLY A 45 -15.37 -5.48 -5.72
CA GLY A 45 -16.56 -5.28 -4.89
C GLY A 45 -16.27 -5.11 -3.40
N HIS A 46 -15.01 -4.91 -3.01
CA HIS A 46 -14.58 -4.62 -1.64
C HIS A 46 -14.61 -3.10 -1.36
N TYR A 47 -15.76 -2.47 -1.58
CA TYR A 47 -15.93 -1.02 -1.49
C TYR A 47 -15.59 -0.41 -0.13
N SER A 48 -15.52 -1.21 0.94
CA SER A 48 -15.09 -0.75 2.27
C SER A 48 -13.58 -0.48 2.36
N HIS A 49 -12.80 -0.89 1.36
CA HIS A 49 -11.34 -0.77 1.28
C HIS A 49 -10.85 -0.05 0.01
N GLY A 50 -11.76 0.45 -0.84
CA GLY A 50 -11.44 1.12 -2.10
C GLY A 50 -11.41 2.64 -2.00
N LEU A 51 -11.94 3.34 -3.02
CA LEU A 51 -11.89 4.81 -3.12
C LEU A 51 -12.46 5.52 -1.89
N ASN A 52 -13.41 4.90 -1.18
CA ASN A 52 -13.98 5.44 0.05
C ASN A 52 -12.94 5.73 1.16
N ARG A 53 -11.77 5.08 1.12
CA ARG A 53 -10.66 5.30 2.05
C ARG A 53 -9.74 6.45 1.65
N LEU A 54 -9.83 6.98 0.43
CA LEU A 54 -8.92 8.02 -0.06
C LEU A 54 -8.82 9.22 0.89
N GLY A 55 -9.96 9.72 1.37
CA GLY A 55 -10.00 10.87 2.28
C GLY A 55 -9.30 10.61 3.63
N MET A 56 -9.27 9.36 4.09
CA MET A 56 -8.51 8.97 5.29
C MET A 56 -7.00 9.05 5.04
N TYR A 57 -6.52 8.50 3.92
CA TYR A 57 -5.10 8.56 3.56
C TYR A 57 -4.60 9.99 3.33
N VAL A 58 -5.42 10.84 2.71
CA VAL A 58 -5.09 12.28 2.55
C VAL A 58 -4.89 12.93 3.91
N ARG A 59 -5.81 12.72 4.86
CA ARG A 59 -5.67 13.26 6.23
C ARG A 59 -4.45 12.71 6.95
N ASP A 60 -4.22 11.41 6.89
CA ASP A 60 -3.08 10.77 7.56
C ASP A 60 -1.74 11.37 7.10
N VAL A 61 -1.59 11.64 5.80
CA VAL A 61 -0.38 12.27 5.25
C VAL A 61 -0.28 13.74 5.67
N GLN A 62 -1.38 14.49 5.59
CA GLN A 62 -1.40 15.92 5.95
C GLN A 62 -1.11 16.15 7.44
N GLU A 63 -1.60 15.28 8.31
CA GLU A 63 -1.37 15.32 9.75
C GLU A 63 0.02 14.79 10.15
N GLY A 64 0.82 14.31 9.18
CA GLY A 64 2.15 13.73 9.42
C GLY A 64 2.11 12.38 10.15
N SER A 65 0.92 11.82 10.31
CA SER A 65 0.74 10.53 10.97
C SER A 65 1.07 9.37 10.03
N CYS A 66 1.13 9.60 8.70
CA CYS A 66 1.76 8.74 7.70
C CYS A 66 2.85 9.52 6.96
N MET A 67 3.99 8.88 6.72
CA MET A 67 5.11 9.50 6.03
C MET A 67 4.82 9.65 4.53
N LYS A 68 5.03 10.86 4.03
CA LYS A 68 4.77 11.25 2.65
C LYS A 68 5.72 10.62 1.63
N ASP A 69 6.94 10.33 2.06
CA ASP A 69 8.02 9.80 1.23
C ASP A 69 9.02 9.00 2.08
N GLY A 70 9.85 8.20 1.43
CA GLY A 70 10.82 7.31 2.07
C GLY A 70 10.78 5.90 1.48
N ILE A 71 11.63 5.02 2.00
CA ILE A 71 11.72 3.62 1.55
C ILE A 71 11.71 2.73 2.80
N PRO A 72 10.98 1.59 2.81
CA PRO A 72 11.09 0.61 3.88
C PRO A 72 12.53 0.09 4.03
N VAL A 73 12.89 -0.37 5.24
CA VAL A 73 14.27 -0.79 5.55
C VAL A 73 14.27 -2.20 6.12
N ILE A 74 15.20 -3.04 5.67
CA ILE A 74 15.42 -4.37 6.25
C ILE A 74 16.16 -4.20 7.59
N LEU A 75 15.53 -4.61 8.68
CA LEU A 75 16.12 -4.61 10.02
C LEU A 75 16.91 -5.89 10.30
N LYS A 76 16.41 -7.02 9.81
CA LYS A 76 17.03 -8.34 9.98
C LYS A 76 16.68 -9.24 8.81
N GLU A 77 17.62 -10.06 8.40
CA GLU A 77 17.45 -10.99 7.29
C GLU A 77 18.10 -12.34 7.60
N LEU A 78 17.42 -13.42 7.23
CA LEU A 78 17.90 -14.80 7.19
C LEU A 78 17.57 -15.39 5.82
N ALA A 79 18.01 -16.61 5.52
CA ALA A 79 17.80 -17.25 4.21
C ALA A 79 16.32 -17.18 3.76
N ALA A 80 15.41 -17.64 4.62
CA ALA A 80 13.99 -17.74 4.33
C ALA A 80 13.11 -16.65 4.98
N SER A 81 13.68 -15.68 5.71
CA SER A 81 12.88 -14.66 6.40
C SER A 81 13.50 -13.26 6.46
N ALA A 82 12.65 -12.24 6.63
CA ALA A 82 13.08 -10.85 6.85
C ALA A 82 12.14 -10.09 7.80
N TRP A 83 12.71 -9.15 8.56
CA TRP A 83 11.97 -8.19 9.37
C TRP A 83 12.22 -6.78 8.85
N ILE A 84 11.14 -6.07 8.53
CA ILE A 84 11.15 -4.78 7.83
C ILE A 84 10.63 -3.67 8.76
N ASP A 85 11.30 -2.52 8.75
CA ASP A 85 10.75 -1.25 9.21
C ASP A 85 10.02 -0.57 8.05
N GLY A 86 8.70 -0.43 8.16
CA GLY A 86 7.90 0.24 7.15
C GLY A 86 8.10 1.76 7.12
N ASN A 87 8.88 2.35 8.03
CA ASN A 87 9.13 3.79 8.12
C ASN A 87 7.84 4.62 8.15
N ASN A 88 6.77 4.04 8.71
CA ASN A 88 5.46 4.67 8.81
C ASN A 88 4.87 5.16 7.46
N LEU A 89 5.28 4.50 6.35
CA LEU A 89 4.81 4.76 4.99
C LEU A 89 3.41 4.19 4.74
N LEU A 90 2.85 4.51 3.57
CA LEU A 90 1.57 3.96 3.11
C LEU A 90 1.63 2.43 3.02
N GLY A 91 0.56 1.76 3.45
CA GLY A 91 0.46 0.30 3.50
C GLY A 91 0.88 -0.39 2.19
N PRO A 92 0.35 0.00 1.02
CA PRO A 92 0.76 -0.57 -0.27
C PRO A 92 2.25 -0.42 -0.60
N VAL A 93 2.88 0.68 -0.18
CA VAL A 93 4.34 0.90 -0.38
C VAL A 93 5.15 -0.12 0.41
N VAL A 94 4.80 -0.30 1.69
CA VAL A 94 5.46 -1.29 2.55
C VAL A 94 5.16 -2.71 2.08
N GLY A 95 3.91 -2.98 1.70
CA GLY A 95 3.45 -4.30 1.24
C GLY A 95 4.15 -4.76 -0.03
N ASN A 96 4.25 -3.90 -1.04
CA ASN A 96 4.94 -4.23 -2.29
C ASN A 96 6.42 -4.53 -2.05
N PHE A 97 7.10 -3.70 -1.25
CA PHE A 97 8.49 -3.94 -0.86
C PHE A 97 8.68 -5.29 -0.15
N CYS A 98 7.81 -5.61 0.82
CA CYS A 98 7.86 -6.89 1.52
C CYS A 98 7.56 -8.08 0.61
N MET A 99 6.64 -7.91 -0.35
CA MET A 99 6.27 -8.95 -1.32
C MET A 99 7.45 -9.31 -2.22
N ASP A 100 8.16 -8.30 -2.74
CA ASP A 100 9.34 -8.52 -3.58
C ASP A 100 10.42 -9.34 -2.85
N ILE A 101 10.64 -9.03 -1.56
CA ILE A 101 11.58 -9.77 -0.71
C ILE A 101 11.08 -11.19 -0.46
N ALA A 102 9.81 -11.37 -0.13
CA ALA A 102 9.22 -12.68 0.12
C ALA A 102 9.33 -13.59 -1.11
N ILE A 103 9.06 -13.05 -2.32
CA ILE A 103 9.17 -13.79 -3.58
C ILE A 103 10.62 -14.19 -3.83
N LYS A 104 11.56 -13.27 -3.64
CA LYS A 104 12.99 -13.56 -3.80
C LYS A 104 13.42 -14.70 -2.88
N LYS A 105 13.05 -14.66 -1.60
CA LYS A 105 13.40 -15.69 -0.61
C LYS A 105 12.76 -17.03 -0.89
N ALA A 106 11.49 -17.06 -1.30
CA ALA A 106 10.82 -18.28 -1.70
C ALA A 106 11.54 -18.97 -2.87
N LYS A 107 11.99 -18.21 -3.87
CA LYS A 107 12.77 -18.75 -4.99
C LYS A 107 14.11 -19.36 -4.57
N GLU A 108 14.76 -18.80 -3.56
CA GLU A 108 16.09 -19.21 -3.10
C GLU A 108 16.05 -20.33 -2.05
N SER A 109 15.03 -20.34 -1.18
CA SER A 109 14.95 -21.20 0.01
C SER A 109 13.71 -22.10 0.06
N GLY A 110 12.83 -22.04 -0.95
CA GLY A 110 11.55 -22.76 -0.99
C GLY A 110 10.44 -22.19 -0.09
N VAL A 111 10.75 -21.12 0.67
CA VAL A 111 9.77 -20.35 1.45
C VAL A 111 10.32 -18.95 1.72
N GLY A 112 9.44 -17.95 1.77
CA GLY A 112 9.74 -16.58 2.13
C GLY A 112 8.74 -16.07 3.19
N TRP A 113 9.24 -15.78 4.39
CA TRP A 113 8.46 -15.22 5.49
C TRP A 113 8.93 -13.80 5.81
N VAL A 114 8.13 -12.79 5.47
CA VAL A 114 8.49 -11.38 5.71
C VAL A 114 7.48 -10.74 6.65
N VAL A 115 7.99 -10.08 7.69
CA VAL A 115 7.20 -9.32 8.66
C VAL A 115 7.58 -7.85 8.64
N ALA A 116 6.60 -6.95 8.69
CA ALA A 116 6.84 -5.51 8.79
C ALA A 116 6.20 -4.90 10.04
N LYS A 117 6.85 -3.89 10.62
CA LYS A 117 6.26 -3.00 11.63
C LYS A 117 5.94 -1.63 11.02
N GLY A 118 4.89 -0.96 11.48
CA GLY A 118 4.47 0.37 11.00
C GLY A 118 3.01 0.70 11.35
N LYS A 119 2.51 1.88 10.90
CA LYS A 119 1.22 2.46 11.33
C LYS A 119 0.00 1.55 11.15
N LEU A 120 -0.09 0.85 10.02
CA LEU A 120 -1.39 0.35 9.56
C LEU A 120 -1.48 -1.18 9.47
N ILE A 121 -0.37 -1.90 9.36
CA ILE A 121 -0.40 -3.35 9.16
C ILE A 121 0.87 -3.99 9.73
N ASN A 122 0.72 -4.93 10.65
CA ASN A 122 1.71 -5.99 10.84
C ASN A 122 1.61 -6.90 9.62
N ILE A 123 2.28 -6.54 8.53
CA ILE A 123 2.22 -7.31 7.28
C ILE A 123 2.97 -8.61 7.55
N ILE A 124 2.28 -9.74 7.48
CA ILE A 124 2.89 -11.07 7.43
C ILE A 124 2.67 -11.59 6.02
N LEU A 125 3.76 -11.72 5.27
CA LEU A 125 3.76 -12.30 3.93
C LEU A 125 4.47 -13.64 4.00
N LEU A 126 3.73 -14.70 3.64
CA LEU A 126 4.25 -16.04 3.52
C LEU A 126 4.06 -16.51 2.08
N ILE A 127 5.18 -16.85 1.44
CA ILE A 127 5.22 -17.39 0.07
C ILE A 127 5.96 -18.71 0.13
N PHE A 128 5.45 -19.72 -0.56
CA PHE A 128 6.08 -21.03 -0.77
C PHE A 128 6.58 -21.14 -2.20
#